data_AF-A0A314WBE8-F1
#
_entry.id   AF-A0A314WBE8-F1
#
_cell.length_a   1.000
_cell.length_b   1.000
_cell.length_c   1.000
_cell.angle_alpha   90.00
_cell.angle_beta   90.00
_cell.angle_gamma   90.00
#
_symmetry.space_group_name_H-M   'P 1'
#
loop_
_entity.id
_entity.type
_entity.pdbx_description
1 polymer ?
#
loop_
_entity_poly.entity_id
_entity_poly.type
_entity_poly.pdbx_seq_one_letter_code
_entity_poly.pdbx_strand_id
1 'polypeptide(L)' 'MTKEKKKKPKRPIPKTPRGFRDYMSYEGHFRTEIIKKISTIYEIYGFEFLETSAVETVDSLGKFLPDVDRPNNGIFAW' A
#
# COMPACT_ATOMS: atom_id res chain seq x y z
N MET A 1 39.18 -18.34 -31.58
CA MET A 1 37.81 -17.77 -31.64
C MET A 1 37.05 -18.21 -30.40
N THR A 2 36.95 -17.33 -29.40
CA THR A 2 36.27 -17.60 -28.14
C THR A 2 34.75 -17.53 -28.37
N LYS A 3 34.04 -18.65 -28.12
CA LYS A 3 32.58 -18.73 -28.23
C LYS A 3 31.92 -17.75 -27.23
N GLU A 4 31.22 -16.75 -27.74
CA GLU A 4 30.33 -15.91 -26.92
C GLU A 4 29.17 -16.76 -26.37
N LYS A 5 29.07 -16.83 -25.04
CA LYS A 5 27.92 -17.46 -24.37
C LYS A 5 26.69 -16.57 -24.55
N LYS A 6 25.66 -17.08 -25.24
CA LYS A 6 24.34 -16.43 -25.36
C LYS A 6 23.79 -16.11 -23.96
N LYS A 7 23.54 -14.81 -23.69
CA LYS A 7 22.94 -14.35 -22.43
C LYS A 7 21.51 -14.90 -22.32
N LYS A 8 21.20 -15.56 -21.21
CA LYS A 8 19.84 -16.03 -20.90
C LYS A 8 18.90 -14.81 -20.80
N PRO A 9 17.65 -14.90 -21.30
CA PRO A 9 16.69 -13.81 -21.17
C PRO A 9 16.41 -13.54 -19.69
N LYS A 10 16.51 -12.27 -19.26
CA LYS A 10 16.18 -11.87 -17.90
C LYS A 10 14.67 -12.00 -17.71
N ARG A 11 14.27 -12.87 -16.78
CA ARG A 11 12.88 -13.00 -16.35
C ARG A 11 12.57 -11.92 -15.31
N PRO A 12 11.33 -11.39 -15.26
CA PRO A 12 10.90 -10.52 -14.17
C PRO A 12 11.11 -11.22 -12.83
N ILE A 13 11.64 -10.48 -11.85
CA ILE A 13 11.79 -10.94 -10.48
C ILE A 13 10.67 -10.28 -9.67
N PRO A 14 9.83 -11.05 -8.95
CA PRO A 14 8.82 -10.47 -8.08
C PRO A 14 9.52 -9.63 -7.00
N LYS A 15 9.11 -8.37 -6.88
CA LYS A 15 9.60 -7.45 -5.86
C LYS A 15 8.42 -6.67 -5.31
N THR A 16 8.35 -6.61 -3.99
CA THR A 16 7.37 -5.77 -3.30
C THR A 16 7.65 -4.29 -3.63
N PRO A 17 6.62 -3.48 -3.93
CA PRO A 17 6.81 -2.05 -4.13
C PRO A 17 7.46 -1.38 -2.91
N ARG A 18 8.24 -0.33 -3.15
CA ARG A 18 8.92 0.40 -2.07
C ARG A 18 7.88 0.93 -1.09
N GLY A 19 8.11 0.71 0.20
CA GLY A 19 7.19 1.12 1.28
C GLY A 19 6.09 0.09 1.61
N PHE A 20 5.97 -0.98 0.82
CA PHE A 20 5.04 -2.09 1.09
C PHE A 20 5.79 -3.29 1.67
N ARG A 21 5.11 -4.06 2.50
CA ARG A 21 5.62 -5.31 3.08
C ARG A 21 4.55 -6.38 3.07
N ASP A 22 4.98 -7.62 2.92
CA ASP A 22 4.11 -8.77 3.10
C ASP A 22 3.95 -9.08 4.60
N TYR A 23 2.78 -9.57 4.98
CA TYR A 23 2.48 -10.07 6.32
C TYR A 23 2.30 -11.57 6.26
N MET A 24 2.97 -12.29 7.15
CA MET A 24 2.86 -13.75 7.23
C MET A 24 1.67 -14.15 8.10
N SER A 25 1.25 -15.42 8.05
CA SER A 25 -0.01 -15.90 8.66
C SER A 25 -0.19 -15.44 10.11
N TYR A 26 0.85 -15.55 10.95
CA TYR A 26 0.79 -15.11 12.34
C TYR A 26 0.47 -13.61 12.47
N GLU A 27 1.19 -12.74 11.75
CA GLU A 27 0.99 -11.30 11.80
C GLU A 27 -0.40 -10.91 11.25
N GLY A 28 -0.83 -11.56 10.17
CA GLY A 28 -2.15 -11.35 9.56
C GLY A 28 -3.29 -11.71 10.51
N HIS A 29 -3.25 -12.90 11.11
CA HIS A 29 -4.27 -13.34 12.08
C HIS A 29 -4.30 -12.45 13.32
N PHE A 30 -3.13 -12.12 13.86
CA PHE A 30 -3.03 -11.26 15.04
C PHE A 30 -3.64 -9.87 14.78
N ARG A 31 -3.38 -9.28 13.62
CA ARG A 31 -3.97 -7.99 13.23
C ARG A 31 -5.49 -8.08 13.09
N THR A 32 -6.01 -9.12 12.45
CA THR A 32 -7.46 -9.33 12.30
C THR A 32 -8.16 -9.45 13.66
N GLU A 33 -7.57 -10.20 14.60
CA GLU A 33 -8.12 -10.36 15.95
C GLU A 33 -8.18 -9.03 16.73
N ILE A 34 -7.15 -8.19 16.61
CA ILE A 34 -7.14 -6.87 17.25
C ILE A 34 -8.22 -5.97 16.66
N ILE A 35 -8.30 -5.89 15.33
CA ILE A 35 -9.30 -5.05 14.65
C ILE A 35 -10.71 -5.48 15.07
N LYS A 36 -10.99 -6.79 15.05
CA LYS A 36 -12.29 -7.33 15.45
C LYS A 36 -12.68 -6.92 16.86
N LYS A 37 -11.79 -7.06 17.83
CA LYS A 37 -12.04 -6.67 19.23
C LYS A 37 -12.39 -5.19 19.36
N ILE A 38 -11.67 -4.34 18.64
CA ILE A 38 -11.91 -2.90 18.65
C ILE A 38 -13.26 -2.57 17.99
N SER A 39 -13.55 -3.12 16.81
CA SER A 39 -14.80 -2.88 16.09
C SER A 39 -16.03 -3.27 16.91
N THR A 40 -15.99 -4.41 17.61
CA THR A 40 -17.09 -4.83 18.49
C THR A 40 -17.41 -3.80 19.58
N ILE A 41 -16.41 -3.09 20.11
CA ILE A 41 -16.66 -2.03 21.10
C ILE A 41 -17.43 -0.88 20.45
N TYR A 42 -17.02 -0.43 19.25
CA TYR A 42 -17.71 0.62 18.51
C TYR A 42 -19.16 0.25 18.17
N GLU A 43 -19.40 -0.99 17.71
CA GLU A 43 -20.74 -1.49 17.41
C GLU A 43 -21.66 -1.45 18.64
N ILE A 44 -21.16 -1.81 19.84
CA ILE A 44 -21.92 -1.75 21.10
C ILE A 44 -22.35 -0.32 21.45
N TYR A 45 -21.56 0.69 21.09
CA TYR A 45 -21.90 2.10 21.27
C TYR A 45 -22.75 2.69 20.13
N GLY A 46 -23.23 1.86 19.21
CA GLY A 46 -24.14 2.27 18.14
C GLY A 46 -23.44 2.91 16.94
N PHE A 47 -22.13 2.76 16.80
CA PHE A 47 -21.44 3.16 15.57
C PHE A 47 -21.65 2.11 14.47
N GLU A 48 -21.83 2.58 13.24
CA GLU A 48 -21.96 1.73 12.06
C GLU A 48 -20.61 1.56 11.36
N PHE A 49 -20.40 0.37 10.80
CA PHE A 49 -19.24 0.09 9.96
C PHE A 49 -19.37 0.82 8.62
N LEU A 50 -18.32 1.55 8.25
CA LEU A 50 -18.18 2.23 6.97
C LEU A 50 -16.84 1.87 6.33
N GLU A 51 -16.88 1.40 5.09
CA GLU A 51 -15.71 1.13 4.26
C GLU A 51 -15.80 1.91 2.95
N THR A 52 -14.72 2.60 2.59
CA THR A 52 -14.59 3.40 1.37
C THR A 52 -13.51 2.82 0.46
N SER A 53 -13.39 3.34 -0.77
CA SER A 53 -12.38 2.84 -1.72
C SER A 53 -10.96 3.04 -1.19
N ALA A 54 -10.08 2.07 -1.44
CA ALA A 54 -8.65 2.18 -1.15
C ALA A 54 -7.92 3.13 -2.12
N VAL A 55 -8.54 3.44 -3.27
CA VAL A 55 -8.03 4.38 -4.27
C VAL A 55 -9.09 5.43 -4.51
N GLU A 56 -8.70 6.69 -4.34
CA GLU A 56 -9.54 7.86 -4.53
C GLU A 56 -8.88 8.83 -5.52
N THR A 57 -9.68 9.73 -6.10
CA THR A 57 -9.13 10.82 -6.93
C THR A 57 -8.38 11.82 -6.06
N VAL A 58 -7.38 12.49 -6.64
CA VAL A 58 -6.58 13.50 -5.92
C VAL A 58 -7.48 14.63 -5.39
N ASP A 59 -8.50 15.01 -6.15
CA ASP A 59 -9.47 16.05 -5.79
C ASP A 59 -10.26 15.72 -4.51
N SER A 60 -10.46 14.43 -4.21
CA SER A 60 -11.14 13.96 -3.00
C SER A 60 -10.28 14.06 -1.73
N LEU A 61 -8.96 14.21 -1.85
CA LEU A 61 -8.02 14.26 -0.71
C LEU A 61 -7.92 15.66 -0.06
N GLY A 62 -8.70 16.63 -0.52
CA GLY A 62 -8.73 18.01 0.01
C GLY A 62 -7.65 18.91 -0.60
N LYS A 63 -7.22 19.95 0.13
CA LYS A 63 -6.08 20.79 -0.31
C LYS A 63 -4.82 19.93 -0.36
N PHE A 64 -4.52 19.40 -1.54
CA PHE A 64 -3.16 18.99 -1.89
C PHE A 64 -2.27 20.21 -1.61
N LEU A 65 -1.33 20.12 -0.67
CA LEU A 65 -0.32 21.15 -0.54
C LEU A 65 0.33 21.25 -1.93
N PRO A 66 0.25 22.42 -2.61
CA PRO A 66 0.83 22.57 -3.93
C PRO A 66 2.34 22.61 -3.76
N ASP A 67 2.95 21.45 -3.55
CA ASP A 67 4.38 21.20 -3.64
C ASP A 67 4.77 21.16 -5.13
N VAL A 68 4.33 22.15 -5.90
CA VAL A 68 4.69 22.30 -7.33
C VAL A 68 6.11 22.83 -7.48
N ASP A 69 6.63 23.54 -6.45
CA ASP A 69 7.95 24.17 -6.46
C ASP A 69 9.01 23.46 -5.58
N ARG A 70 8.71 22.28 -5.01
CA ARG A 70 9.71 21.52 -4.25
C ARG A 70 10.51 20.58 -5.18
N PRO A 71 11.85 20.57 -5.09
CA PRO A 71 12.72 19.81 -6.00
C PRO A 71 12.56 18.29 -5.95
N ASN A 72 11.80 17.76 -4.99
CA ASN A 72 11.36 16.36 -4.98
C ASN A 72 9.84 16.37 -5.19
N ASN A 73 9.39 15.98 -6.40
CA ASN A 73 7.98 15.88 -6.80
C ASN A 73 7.11 15.37 -5.65
N GLY A 74 5.96 16.04 -5.44
CA GLY A 74 5.06 15.82 -4.31
C GLY A 74 4.82 14.35 -3.97
N ILE A 75 4.51 14.10 -2.69
CA ILE A 75 4.40 12.78 -2.04
C ILE A 75 3.50 11.75 -2.78
N PHE A 76 2.73 12.20 -3.79
CA PHE A 76 1.79 11.39 -4.57
C PHE A 76 1.97 11.50 -6.10
N ALA A 77 3.09 12.04 -6.59
CA ALA A 77 3.35 12.13 -8.03
C ALA A 77 4.05 10.84 -8.54
N TRP A 78 3.26 9.95 -9.14
CA TRP A 78 3.72 8.87 -10.01
C TRP A 78 3.03 8.95 -11.37
#